data_AF-A0A550C8R6-F1
#
_entry.id   AF-A0A550C8R6-F1
#
_cell.length_a   1.000
_cell.length_b   1.000
_cell.length_c   1.000
_cell.angle_alpha   90.00
_cell.angle_beta   90.00
_cell.angle_gamma   90.00
#
_symmetry.space_group_name_H-M   'P 1'
#
loop_
_entity.id
_entity.type
_entity.pdbx_description
1 polymer ?
#
loop_
_entity_poly.entity_id
_entity_poly.type
_entity_poly.pdbx_seq_one_letter_code
_entity_poly.pdbx_strand_id
1 'polypeptide(L)'
;MLYDIACQIHLSAAKHGLFDRYLGRLHFAVSVFHAFGHDWPCQLIYHPRKCVGFGLTDGEGCERFWYSISKLIAYLRVAGYHLRQYTLNAQIVFATKDWIANAAAWLSRKASRLEAKRAEAQLLLEEAGDVGADEPYVRQQWAAQVEAQTRAAARQDKDLGRKEVEKGLELYDALAEARNIRDDLREQARGPLDLEQKAELRSAEATYAAAKARYERKLSQLGVGSRTRLESLTKSKILHRRANALVLLRRVQVGIIKRKMEVERVVRSHRNKHGENQLRKHIKTGAERREGTVKTIISKYNRACRELSKLIRREKTRKGHCPVRPLAELPKTGVWDLDIDNACWDDLRFDGEDADEAPPWMRDDNVRKAIRAQLLLDRCSEEDARLQHERENITQWLEDEWRALTSALKKGIGFPG
;
A
#
# COMPACT_ATOMS: atom_id res chain seq x y z
N MET A 1 16.73 9.47 -0.10
CA MET A 1 16.99 8.73 -1.35
C MET A 1 15.65 8.21 -1.88
N LEU A 2 15.34 8.52 -3.14
CA LEU A 2 14.19 7.97 -3.86
C LEU A 2 14.70 7.04 -4.95
N TYR A 3 14.27 5.78 -4.95
CA TYR A 3 14.66 4.80 -5.97
C TYR A 3 13.69 3.63 -6.05
N ASP A 4 13.54 3.04 -7.23
CA ASP A 4 12.56 1.97 -7.54
C ASP A 4 12.68 0.77 -6.58
N ILE A 5 13.89 0.48 -6.10
CA ILE A 5 14.20 -0.61 -5.17
C ILE A 5 14.79 -0.12 -3.84
N ALA A 6 14.48 1.13 -3.43
CA ALA A 6 15.03 1.73 -2.22
C ALA A 6 14.80 0.87 -0.95
N CYS A 7 13.67 0.17 -0.87
CA CYS A 7 13.37 -0.76 0.23
C CYS A 7 14.37 -1.93 0.32
N GLN A 8 14.80 -2.49 -0.81
CA GLN A 8 15.78 -3.56 -0.88
C GLN A 8 17.18 -3.04 -0.56
N ILE A 9 17.51 -1.84 -1.02
CA ILE A 9 18.78 -1.18 -0.71
C ILE A 9 18.88 -0.92 0.79
N HIS A 10 17.84 -0.36 1.41
CA HIS A 10 17.81 -0.10 2.84
C HIS A 10 17.97 -1.40 3.65
N LEU A 11 17.22 -2.45 3.30
CA LEU A 11 17.32 -3.75 3.95
C LEU A 11 18.71 -4.36 3.80
N SER A 12 19.29 -4.31 2.59
CA SER A 12 20.64 -4.80 2.32
C SER A 12 21.69 -4.01 3.11
N ALA A 13 21.55 -2.68 3.18
CA ALA A 13 22.44 -1.82 3.92
C ALA A 13 22.43 -2.14 5.41
N ALA A 14 21.24 -2.27 6.01
CA ALA A 14 21.11 -2.66 7.41
C ALA A 14 21.66 -4.07 7.68
N LYS A 15 21.36 -5.04 6.80
CA LYS A 15 21.76 -6.44 6.97
C LYS A 15 23.27 -6.66 6.82
N HIS A 16 23.91 -5.93 5.91
CA HIS A 16 25.31 -6.13 5.55
C HIS A 16 26.23 -5.02 6.08
N GLY A 17 25.72 -4.09 6.90
CA GLY A 17 26.49 -2.96 7.41
C GLY A 17 26.98 -2.00 6.32
N LEU A 18 26.24 -1.88 5.20
CA LEU A 18 26.60 -0.93 4.14
C LEU A 18 26.19 0.48 4.58
N PHE A 19 27.00 1.46 4.19
CA PHE A 19 26.80 2.87 4.56
C PHE A 19 26.83 3.16 6.06
N ASP A 20 27.40 2.28 6.88
CA ASP A 20 27.55 2.34 8.35
C ASP A 20 27.32 3.74 8.98
N ARG A 21 28.35 4.61 9.00
CA ARG A 21 28.29 5.97 9.60
C ARG A 21 27.29 6.94 8.96
N TYR A 22 26.75 6.60 7.80
CA TYR A 22 25.83 7.43 7.02
C TYR A 22 24.40 6.91 7.02
N LEU A 23 24.16 5.66 7.40
CA LEU A 23 22.84 5.03 7.24
C LEU A 23 21.77 5.78 8.03
N GLY A 24 22.08 6.21 9.26
CA GLY A 24 21.18 7.05 10.08
C GLY A 24 20.91 8.46 9.52
N ARG A 25 21.69 8.90 8.53
CA ARG A 25 21.50 10.18 7.82
C ARG A 25 20.71 10.01 6.51
N LEU A 26 20.41 8.77 6.10
CA LEU A 26 19.74 8.45 4.86
C LEU A 26 18.29 8.02 5.12
N HIS A 27 17.35 8.77 4.56
CA HIS A 27 15.96 8.33 4.45
C HIS A 27 15.75 7.61 3.11
N PHE A 28 15.02 6.51 3.10
CA PHE A 28 14.74 5.72 1.90
C PHE A 28 13.25 5.73 1.59
N ALA A 29 12.91 5.97 0.33
CA ALA A 29 11.56 5.81 -0.17
C ALA A 29 11.57 5.31 -1.61
N VAL A 30 10.53 4.59 -2.00
CA VAL A 30 10.32 4.17 -3.38
C VAL A 30 9.60 5.31 -4.10
N SER A 31 9.93 5.63 -5.36
CA SER A 31 9.17 6.69 -6.05
C SER A 31 7.67 6.37 -6.07
N VAL A 32 6.82 7.40 -6.12
CA VAL A 32 5.37 7.26 -5.90
C VAL A 32 4.76 6.21 -6.82
N PHE A 33 5.17 6.19 -8.09
CA PHE A 33 4.67 5.20 -9.06
C PHE A 33 5.25 3.80 -8.87
N HIS A 34 6.51 3.68 -8.46
CA HIS A 34 7.12 2.36 -8.27
C HIS A 34 6.63 1.68 -7.01
N ALA A 35 6.23 2.44 -6.00
CA ALA A 35 5.72 1.89 -4.74
C ALA A 35 4.56 0.91 -4.96
N PHE A 36 3.67 1.18 -5.93
CA PHE A 36 2.57 0.28 -6.29
C PHE A 36 3.02 -1.11 -6.75
N GLY A 37 4.23 -1.23 -7.30
CA GLY A 37 4.81 -2.49 -7.73
C GLY A 37 5.32 -3.36 -6.57
N HIS A 38 5.33 -2.82 -5.34
CA HIS A 38 5.79 -3.52 -4.14
C HIS A 38 4.62 -4.03 -3.30
N ASP A 39 4.90 -4.97 -2.41
CA ASP A 39 3.92 -5.51 -1.47
C ASP A 39 3.38 -4.43 -0.52
N TRP A 40 2.17 -4.67 0.00
CA TRP A 40 1.47 -3.69 0.85
C TRP A 40 2.27 -3.17 2.06
N PRO A 41 3.00 -4.01 2.83
CA PRO A 41 3.83 -3.50 3.93
C PRO A 41 4.95 -2.57 3.45
N CYS A 42 5.54 -2.85 2.28
CA CYS A 42 6.54 -1.97 1.67
C CYS A 42 5.92 -0.62 1.29
N GLN A 43 4.69 -0.61 0.75
CA GLN A 43 3.97 0.62 0.47
C GLN A 43 3.66 1.44 1.73
N LEU A 44 3.41 0.82 2.87
CA LEU A 44 3.16 1.56 4.11
C LEU A 44 4.43 2.26 4.62
N ILE A 45 5.58 1.61 4.49
CA ILE A 45 6.85 2.08 5.08
C ILE A 45 7.62 3.00 4.13
N TYR A 46 7.66 2.68 2.83
CA TYR A 46 8.56 3.33 1.87
C TYR A 46 7.85 4.24 0.87
N HIS A 47 6.53 4.40 0.96
CA HIS A 47 5.82 5.28 0.04
C HIS A 47 6.00 6.77 0.44
N PRO A 48 6.43 7.68 -0.46
CA PRO A 48 6.72 9.08 -0.16
C PRO A 48 5.57 9.86 0.45
N ARG A 49 4.31 9.45 0.24
CA ARG A 49 3.16 10.10 0.89
C ARG A 49 2.90 9.59 2.30
N LYS A 50 3.42 8.43 2.66
CA LYS A 50 3.23 7.77 3.96
C LYS A 50 4.47 7.90 4.86
N CYS A 51 5.67 8.03 4.29
CA CYS A 51 6.91 8.25 5.04
C CYS A 51 7.29 9.73 5.16
N VAL A 52 7.88 10.09 6.30
CA VAL A 52 8.34 11.45 6.63
C VAL A 52 9.54 11.86 5.79
N GLY A 53 9.61 13.16 5.45
CA GLY A 53 10.81 13.81 4.91
C GLY A 53 10.87 13.91 3.39
N PHE A 54 9.79 13.58 2.68
CA PHE A 54 9.74 13.63 1.22
C PHE A 54 8.82 14.72 0.68
N GLY A 55 8.01 15.36 1.52
CA GLY A 55 7.08 16.40 1.10
C GLY A 55 6.14 15.93 -0.01
N LEU A 56 5.93 16.77 -1.02
CA LEU A 56 5.06 16.45 -2.15
C LEU A 56 5.83 15.95 -3.39
N THR A 57 7.05 15.43 -3.22
CA THR A 57 7.83 14.86 -4.33
C THR A 57 7.19 13.58 -4.89
N ASP A 58 7.30 13.37 -6.20
CA ASP A 58 6.92 12.12 -6.88
C ASP A 58 8.11 11.15 -7.01
N GLY A 59 9.33 11.65 -6.82
CA GLY A 59 10.56 10.88 -6.98
C GLY A 59 11.01 10.69 -8.42
N GLU A 60 10.48 11.46 -9.38
CA GLU A 60 10.83 11.34 -10.80
C GLU A 60 12.00 12.26 -11.24
N GLY A 61 12.72 12.86 -10.30
CA GLY A 61 13.76 13.84 -10.61
C GLY A 61 14.87 13.27 -11.50
N CYS A 62 15.27 12.02 -11.24
CA CYS A 62 16.29 11.34 -12.03
C CYS A 62 15.79 11.07 -13.44
N GLU A 63 14.56 10.60 -13.60
CA GLU A 63 13.92 10.26 -14.86
C GLU A 63 13.77 11.50 -15.75
N ARG A 64 13.37 12.64 -15.17
CA ARG A 64 13.29 13.93 -15.88
C ARG A 64 14.67 14.38 -16.36
N PHE A 65 15.68 14.25 -15.52
CA PHE A 65 17.06 14.56 -15.92
C PHE A 65 17.53 13.66 -17.07
N TRP A 66 17.36 12.33 -16.94
CA TRP A 66 17.70 11.37 -17.98
C TRP A 66 16.99 11.65 -19.30
N TYR A 67 15.71 12.02 -19.24
CA TYR A 67 14.94 12.42 -20.41
C TYR A 67 15.55 13.64 -21.09
N SER A 68 15.92 14.68 -20.32
CA SER A 68 16.49 15.93 -20.87
C SER A 68 17.79 15.72 -21.65
N ILE A 69 18.61 14.75 -21.26
CA ILE A 69 19.89 14.43 -21.91
C ILE A 69 19.80 13.26 -22.89
N SER A 70 18.63 12.63 -23.02
CA SER A 70 18.44 11.42 -23.85
C SER A 70 18.82 11.64 -25.32
N LYS A 71 18.62 12.86 -25.84
CA LYS A 71 19.02 13.28 -27.18
C LYS A 71 20.51 13.10 -27.45
N LEU A 72 21.35 13.15 -26.42
CA LEU A 72 22.80 13.03 -26.55
C LEU A 72 23.26 11.58 -26.75
N ILE A 73 22.45 10.58 -26.39
CA ILE A 73 22.86 9.17 -26.37
C ILE A 73 23.42 8.71 -27.73
N ALA A 74 22.78 9.10 -28.84
CA ALA A 74 23.22 8.68 -30.17
C ALA A 74 24.60 9.24 -30.53
N TYR A 75 24.83 10.52 -30.24
CA TYR A 75 26.09 11.21 -30.45
C TYR A 75 27.20 10.68 -29.52
N LEU A 76 26.92 10.52 -28.23
CA LEU A 76 27.91 10.12 -27.24
C LEU A 76 28.43 8.68 -27.43
N ARG A 77 27.69 7.82 -28.14
CA ARG A 77 28.14 6.46 -28.48
C ARG A 77 29.31 6.44 -29.47
N VAL A 78 29.37 7.42 -30.36
CA VAL A 78 30.44 7.51 -31.38
C VAL A 78 31.49 8.55 -31.01
N ALA A 79 31.25 9.37 -29.98
CA ALA A 79 32.22 10.30 -29.44
C ALA A 79 33.31 9.59 -28.62
N GLY A 80 34.56 10.08 -28.75
CA GLY A 80 35.67 9.67 -27.88
C GLY A 80 35.47 10.07 -26.42
N TYR A 81 36.29 9.52 -25.52
CA TYR A 81 36.15 9.69 -24.06
C TYR A 81 36.07 11.17 -23.63
N HIS A 82 37.06 11.99 -24.01
CA HIS A 82 37.12 13.40 -23.60
C HIS A 82 35.96 14.23 -24.15
N LEU A 83 35.59 14.00 -25.42
CA LEU A 83 34.45 14.70 -26.04
C LEU A 83 33.14 14.34 -25.34
N ARG A 84 32.94 13.06 -25.00
CA ARG A 84 31.77 12.62 -24.24
C ARG A 84 31.66 13.32 -22.89
N GLN A 85 32.76 13.39 -22.14
CA GLN A 85 32.80 14.05 -20.84
C GLN A 85 32.52 15.56 -20.98
N TYR A 86 33.15 16.22 -21.95
CA TYR A 86 32.93 17.64 -22.23
C TYR A 86 31.47 17.93 -22.59
N THR A 87 30.86 17.16 -23.51
CA THR A 87 29.47 17.37 -23.93
C THR A 87 28.49 17.16 -22.79
N LEU A 88 28.68 16.12 -21.96
CA LEU A 88 27.82 15.88 -20.79
C LEU A 88 27.93 17.03 -19.80
N ASN A 89 29.16 17.46 -19.46
CA ASN A 89 29.38 18.58 -18.55
C ASN A 89 28.76 19.87 -19.09
N ALA A 90 28.96 20.20 -20.36
CA ALA A 90 28.38 21.38 -20.98
C ALA A 90 26.84 21.35 -20.95
N GLN A 91 26.23 20.20 -21.21
CA GLN A 91 24.77 20.04 -21.15
C GLN A 91 24.24 20.20 -19.71
N ILE A 92 24.96 19.67 -18.72
CA ILE A 92 24.60 19.83 -17.30
C ILE A 92 24.70 21.31 -16.90
N VAL A 93 25.80 21.98 -17.24
CA VAL A 93 25.99 23.42 -16.97
C VAL A 93 24.88 24.25 -17.63
N PHE A 94 24.54 23.96 -18.88
CA PHE A 94 23.42 24.61 -19.56
C PHE A 94 22.09 24.38 -18.83
N ALA A 95 21.79 23.13 -18.45
CA ALA A 95 20.56 22.80 -17.73
C ALA A 95 20.48 23.48 -16.36
N THR A 96 21.61 23.62 -15.65
CA THR A 96 21.68 24.38 -14.40
C THR A 96 21.36 25.84 -14.62
N LYS A 97 21.94 26.48 -15.65
CA LYS A 97 21.65 27.89 -15.98
C LYS A 97 20.18 28.10 -16.31
N ASP A 98 19.61 27.24 -17.14
CA ASP A 98 18.19 27.28 -17.50
C ASP A 98 17.30 27.07 -16.27
N TRP A 99 17.66 26.15 -15.37
CA TRP A 99 16.94 25.94 -14.12
C TRP A 99 16.98 27.17 -13.22
N ILE A 100 18.16 27.78 -13.00
CA ILE A 100 18.30 28.99 -12.19
C ILE A 100 17.43 30.13 -12.76
N ALA A 101 17.49 30.35 -14.08
CA ALA A 101 16.69 31.38 -14.75
C ALA A 101 15.18 31.17 -14.56
N ASN A 102 14.73 29.92 -14.41
CA ASN A 102 13.33 29.55 -14.24
C ASN A 102 12.95 29.21 -12.79
N ALA A 103 13.86 29.35 -11.82
CA ALA A 103 13.68 28.82 -10.48
C ALA A 103 12.53 29.50 -9.72
N ALA A 104 12.40 30.83 -9.84
CA ALA A 104 11.29 31.58 -9.25
C ALA A 104 9.92 31.15 -9.81
N ALA A 105 9.82 30.97 -11.13
CA ALA A 105 8.60 30.49 -11.78
C ALA A 105 8.28 29.05 -11.35
N TRP A 106 9.30 28.20 -11.16
CA TRP A 106 9.14 26.85 -10.64
C TRP A 106 8.63 26.84 -9.19
N LEU A 107 9.19 27.68 -8.31
CA LEU A 107 8.73 27.83 -6.93
C LEU A 107 7.29 28.33 -6.84
N SER A 108 6.91 29.29 -7.69
CA SER A 108 5.53 29.80 -7.75
C SER A 108 4.54 28.69 -8.13
N ARG A 109 4.83 27.90 -9.19
CA ARG A 109 3.99 26.74 -9.57
C ARG A 109 3.91 25.70 -8.45
N LYS A 110 5.02 25.46 -7.76
CA LYS A 110 5.08 24.53 -6.62
C LYS A 110 4.22 25.01 -5.45
N ALA A 111 4.26 26.28 -5.13
CA ALA A 111 3.42 26.88 -4.10
C ALA A 111 1.92 26.77 -4.43
N SER A 112 1.53 27.06 -5.67
CA SER A 112 0.12 26.87 -6.09
C SER A 112 -0.34 25.41 -5.98
N ARG A 113 0.54 24.46 -6.31
CA ARG A 113 0.24 23.03 -6.15
C ARG A 113 0.14 22.60 -4.69
N LEU A 114 1.00 23.15 -3.83
CA LEU A 114 0.94 22.95 -2.38
C LEU A 114 -0.40 23.42 -1.84
N GLU A 115 -0.83 24.65 -2.14
CA GLU A 115 -2.11 25.17 -1.66
C GLU A 115 -3.29 24.35 -2.15
N ALA A 116 -3.29 23.93 -3.43
CA ALA A 116 -4.33 23.04 -3.95
C ALA A 116 -4.40 21.71 -3.19
N LYS A 117 -3.24 21.13 -2.83
CA LYS A 117 -3.18 19.87 -2.07
C LYS A 117 -3.56 20.05 -0.60
N ARG A 118 -3.22 21.19 0.00
CA ARG A 118 -3.64 21.55 1.36
C ARG A 118 -5.16 21.71 1.44
N ALA A 119 -5.76 22.42 0.47
CA ALA A 119 -7.20 22.58 0.37
C ALA A 119 -7.94 21.24 0.15
N GLU A 120 -7.41 20.38 -0.73
CA GLU A 120 -7.93 19.01 -0.93
C GLU A 120 -7.94 18.22 0.39
N ALA A 121 -6.85 18.28 1.15
CA ALA A 121 -6.76 17.56 2.41
C ALA A 121 -7.70 18.14 3.49
N GLN A 122 -7.82 19.46 3.59
CA GLN A 122 -8.75 20.12 4.50
C GLN A 122 -10.21 19.73 4.20
N LEU A 123 -10.60 19.75 2.94
CA LEU A 123 -11.94 19.30 2.52
C LEU A 123 -12.20 17.84 2.93
N LEU A 124 -11.21 16.96 2.76
CA LEU A 124 -11.35 15.55 3.17
C LEU A 124 -11.51 15.38 4.69
N LEU A 125 -10.88 16.24 5.51
CA LEU A 125 -11.10 16.25 6.96
C LEU A 125 -12.49 16.77 7.32
N GLU A 126 -12.94 17.87 6.69
CA GLU A 126 -14.29 18.40 6.89
C GLU A 126 -15.37 17.37 6.53
N GLU A 127 -15.20 16.68 5.40
CA GLU A 127 -16.09 15.60 4.98
C GLU A 127 -16.03 14.35 5.89
N ALA A 128 -14.99 14.20 6.72
CA ALA A 128 -14.89 13.11 7.69
C ALA A 128 -15.61 13.45 9.02
N GLY A 129 -16.12 14.68 9.18
CA GLY A 129 -16.89 15.12 10.35
C GLY A 129 -16.07 15.09 11.63
N ASP A 130 -16.68 14.67 12.74
CA ASP A 130 -16.06 14.64 14.08
C ASP A 130 -14.74 13.85 14.11
N VAL A 131 -14.63 12.78 13.30
CA VAL A 131 -13.40 11.99 13.18
C VAL A 131 -12.28 12.81 12.55
N GLY A 132 -12.59 13.66 11.56
CA GLY A 132 -11.60 14.53 10.93
C GLY A 132 -11.13 15.66 11.84
N ALA A 133 -11.93 16.07 12.83
CA ALA A 133 -11.57 17.07 13.82
C ALA A 133 -10.66 16.52 14.94
N ASP A 134 -10.69 15.21 15.20
CA ASP A 134 -9.87 14.55 16.23
C ASP A 134 -8.53 14.05 15.66
N GLU A 135 -7.59 14.97 15.44
CA GLU A 135 -6.24 14.63 14.96
C GLU A 135 -5.53 13.55 15.80
N PRO A 136 -5.52 13.60 17.16
CA PRO A 136 -4.91 12.56 17.99
C PRO A 136 -5.47 11.16 17.71
N TYR A 137 -6.79 11.04 17.60
CA TYR A 137 -7.43 9.77 17.26
C TYR A 137 -7.04 9.30 15.85
N VAL A 138 -7.04 10.17 14.85
CA VAL A 138 -6.62 9.83 13.48
C VAL A 138 -5.17 9.33 13.46
N ARG A 139 -4.25 9.97 14.18
CA ARG A 139 -2.86 9.54 14.29
C ARG A 139 -2.72 8.19 14.99
N GLN A 140 -3.49 7.96 16.06
CA GLN A 140 -3.54 6.65 16.74
C GLN A 140 -4.02 5.55 15.78
N GLN A 141 -5.08 5.82 15.01
CA GLN A 141 -5.63 4.88 14.04
C GLN A 141 -4.64 4.57 12.91
N TRP A 142 -3.88 5.56 12.43
CA TRP A 142 -2.80 5.34 11.47
C TRP A 142 -1.68 4.48 12.04
N ALA A 143 -1.22 4.75 13.27
CA ALA A 143 -0.17 3.95 13.92
C ALA A 143 -0.62 2.49 14.10
N ALA A 144 -1.84 2.27 14.58
CA ALA A 144 -2.44 0.94 14.70
C ALA A 144 -2.55 0.22 13.35
N GLN A 145 -2.87 0.95 12.27
CA GLN A 145 -2.89 0.41 10.93
C GLN A 145 -1.52 -0.09 10.49
N VAL A 146 -0.48 0.75 10.64
CA VAL A 146 0.89 0.41 10.24
C VAL A 146 1.35 -0.81 11.02
N GLU A 147 1.24 -0.79 12.34
CA GLU A 147 1.68 -1.91 13.20
C GLU A 147 1.00 -3.22 12.81
N ALA A 148 -0.32 -3.22 12.65
CA ALA A 148 -1.07 -4.43 12.31
C ALA A 148 -0.69 -5.00 10.93
N GLN A 149 -0.39 -4.15 9.94
CA GLN A 149 -0.05 -4.57 8.58
C GLN A 149 1.42 -4.84 8.32
N THR A 150 2.32 -4.30 9.14
CA THR A 150 3.75 -4.57 9.03
C THR A 150 4.21 -5.67 9.98
N ARG A 151 3.32 -6.18 10.84
CA ARG A 151 3.60 -7.34 11.69
C ARG A 151 4.06 -8.51 10.83
N ALA A 152 5.20 -9.10 11.21
CA ALA A 152 5.70 -10.30 10.53
C ALA A 152 4.61 -11.37 10.57
N ALA A 153 4.27 -11.93 9.41
CA ALA A 153 3.37 -13.07 9.35
C ALA A 153 3.95 -14.16 10.27
N ALA A 154 3.10 -14.75 11.12
CA ALA A 154 3.51 -15.87 11.94
C ALA A 154 4.15 -16.92 11.02
N ARG A 155 5.34 -17.39 11.40
CA ARG A 155 6.12 -18.34 10.60
C ARG A 155 5.25 -19.58 10.36
N GLN A 156 4.71 -19.73 9.16
CA GLN A 156 3.92 -20.91 8.81
C GLN A 156 4.88 -22.10 8.74
N ASP A 157 4.89 -22.92 9.78
CA ASP A 157 5.39 -24.30 9.66
C ASP A 157 4.44 -25.00 8.68
N LYS A 158 5.01 -25.54 7.59
CA LYS A 158 4.27 -26.20 6.50
C LYS A 158 3.36 -27.31 7.01
N ASP A 159 3.68 -27.88 8.18
CA ASP A 159 2.93 -28.97 8.80
C ASP A 159 2.11 -28.52 10.03
N LEU A 160 2.07 -27.22 10.37
CA LEU A 160 1.36 -26.75 11.57
C LEU A 160 -0.14 -27.09 11.51
N GLY A 161 -0.77 -26.91 10.34
CA GLY A 161 -2.17 -27.25 10.14
C GLY A 161 -2.42 -28.75 10.31
N ARG A 162 -1.51 -29.59 9.81
CA ARG A 162 -1.59 -31.05 9.97
C ARG A 162 -1.43 -31.46 11.43
N LYS A 163 -0.40 -30.95 12.12
CA LYS A 163 -0.14 -31.23 13.55
C LYS A 163 -1.27 -30.76 14.46
N GLU A 164 -1.90 -29.63 14.14
CA GLU A 164 -3.00 -29.09 14.94
C GLU A 164 -4.31 -29.86 14.71
N VAL A 165 -4.54 -30.41 13.50
CA VAL A 165 -5.63 -31.34 13.19
C VAL A 165 -5.40 -32.73 13.81
N GLU A 166 -4.18 -33.27 13.76
CA GLU A 166 -3.80 -34.53 14.40
C GLU A 166 -4.06 -34.48 15.91
N LYS A 167 -3.65 -33.41 16.61
CA LYS A 167 -4.03 -33.18 18.01
C LYS A 167 -5.54 -33.06 18.25
N GLY A 168 -6.28 -32.54 17.27
CA GLY A 168 -7.74 -32.48 17.33
C GLY A 168 -8.38 -33.86 17.26
N LEU A 169 -7.84 -34.76 16.42
CA LEU A 169 -8.25 -36.17 16.33
C LEU A 169 -7.89 -36.94 17.60
N GLU A 170 -6.68 -36.75 18.16
CA GLU A 170 -6.29 -37.36 19.44
C GLU A 170 -7.22 -36.96 20.58
N LEU A 171 -7.64 -35.69 20.64
CA LEU A 171 -8.61 -35.22 21.64
C LEU A 171 -10.02 -35.74 21.38
N TYR A 172 -10.38 -36.02 20.14
CA TYR A 172 -11.65 -36.66 19.78
C TYR A 172 -11.67 -38.13 20.22
N ASP A 173 -10.57 -38.86 19.97
CA ASP A 173 -10.43 -40.26 20.39
C ASP A 173 -10.45 -40.38 21.92
N ALA A 174 -9.73 -39.51 22.62
CA ALA A 174 -9.76 -39.43 24.08
C ALA A 174 -11.16 -39.07 24.64
N LEU A 175 -11.93 -38.25 23.92
CA LEU A 175 -13.32 -37.95 24.27
C LEU A 175 -14.23 -39.16 24.04
N ALA A 176 -14.02 -39.92 22.96
CA ALA A 176 -14.78 -41.13 22.65
C ALA A 176 -14.50 -42.23 23.69
N GLU A 177 -13.25 -42.42 24.07
CA GLU A 177 -12.84 -43.37 25.11
C GLU A 177 -13.43 -43.00 26.47
N ALA A 178 -13.30 -41.73 26.90
CA ALA A 178 -13.90 -41.24 28.14
C ALA A 178 -15.44 -41.33 28.13
N ARG A 179 -16.06 -41.23 26.94
CA ARG A 179 -17.51 -41.41 26.78
C ARG A 179 -17.91 -42.87 26.96
N ASN A 180 -17.20 -43.80 26.34
CA ASN A 180 -17.49 -45.23 26.43
C ASN A 180 -17.35 -45.72 27.88
N ILE A 181 -16.25 -45.36 28.57
CA ILE A 181 -16.04 -45.72 29.98
C ILE A 181 -17.17 -45.17 30.87
N ARG A 182 -17.58 -43.91 30.64
CA ARG A 182 -18.72 -43.32 31.37
C ARG A 182 -20.02 -44.08 31.09
N ASP A 183 -20.30 -44.41 29.84
CA ASP A 183 -21.54 -45.06 29.42
C ASP A 183 -21.61 -46.52 29.91
N ASP A 184 -20.51 -47.26 29.86
CA ASP A 184 -20.39 -48.62 30.40
C ASP A 184 -20.61 -48.65 31.92
N LEU A 185 -19.97 -47.73 32.66
CA LEU A 185 -20.18 -47.58 34.11
C LEU A 185 -21.61 -47.15 34.44
N ARG A 186 -22.26 -46.34 33.58
CA ARG A 186 -23.68 -45.99 33.73
C ARG A 186 -24.62 -47.16 33.47
N GLU A 187 -24.28 -48.07 32.57
CA GLU A 187 -25.07 -49.28 32.32
C GLU A 187 -24.91 -50.30 33.45
N GLN A 188 -23.70 -50.45 34.00
CA GLN A 188 -23.44 -51.28 35.18
C GLN A 188 -24.11 -50.69 36.44
N ALA A 189 -24.31 -49.37 36.48
CA ALA A 189 -25.00 -48.63 37.52
C ALA A 189 -26.54 -48.78 37.57
N ARG A 190 -27.13 -49.72 36.81
CA ARG A 190 -28.58 -50.01 36.86
C ARG A 190 -29.06 -50.76 38.12
N GLY A 191 -28.16 -51.11 39.05
CA GLY A 191 -28.45 -51.73 40.35
C GLY A 191 -28.00 -50.88 41.56
N PRO A 192 -28.18 -51.36 42.80
CA PRO A 192 -27.68 -50.68 43.99
C PRO A 192 -26.15 -50.70 44.01
N LEU A 193 -25.55 -49.53 43.76
CA LEU A 193 -24.09 -49.34 43.77
C LEU A 193 -23.55 -49.15 45.19
N ASP A 194 -22.41 -49.75 45.47
CA ASP A 194 -21.62 -49.46 46.66
C ASP A 194 -20.97 -48.05 46.59
N LEU A 195 -20.25 -47.67 47.65
CA LEU A 195 -19.60 -46.35 47.74
C LEU A 195 -18.43 -46.20 46.75
N GLU A 196 -17.76 -47.29 46.41
CA GLU A 196 -16.58 -47.32 45.55
C GLU A 196 -16.99 -47.15 44.08
N GLN A 197 -18.00 -47.90 43.63
CA GLN A 197 -18.60 -47.78 42.30
C GLN A 197 -19.23 -46.39 42.05
N LYS A 198 -19.80 -45.76 43.10
CA LYS A 198 -20.29 -44.36 43.02
C LYS A 198 -19.14 -43.36 42.86
N ALA A 199 -18.00 -43.60 43.50
CA ALA A 199 -16.82 -42.75 43.36
C ALA A 199 -16.19 -42.90 41.96
N GLU A 200 -16.13 -44.12 41.45
CA GLU A 200 -15.64 -44.43 40.09
C GLU A 200 -16.50 -43.77 39.01
N LEU A 201 -17.84 -43.85 39.12
CA LEU A 201 -18.75 -43.20 38.18
C LEU A 201 -18.56 -41.67 38.17
N ARG A 202 -18.42 -41.05 39.35
CA ARG A 202 -18.14 -39.59 39.46
C ARG A 202 -16.80 -39.21 38.83
N SER A 203 -15.78 -40.05 39.01
CA SER A 203 -14.47 -39.85 38.40
C SER A 203 -14.53 -39.95 36.87
N ALA A 204 -15.25 -40.93 36.33
CA ALA A 204 -15.48 -41.09 34.90
C ALA A 204 -16.28 -39.92 34.30
N GLU A 205 -17.31 -39.42 35.00
CA GLU A 205 -18.08 -38.24 34.59
C GLU A 205 -17.23 -36.97 34.57
N ALA A 206 -16.37 -36.76 35.57
CA ALA A 206 -15.44 -35.64 35.62
C ALA A 206 -14.39 -35.73 34.49
N THR A 207 -13.88 -36.93 34.21
CA THR A 207 -12.92 -37.19 33.13
C THR A 207 -13.53 -36.90 31.76
N TYR A 208 -14.78 -37.35 31.53
CA TYR A 208 -15.54 -37.04 30.32
C TYR A 208 -15.78 -35.53 30.17
N ALA A 209 -16.18 -34.84 31.24
CA ALA A 209 -16.41 -33.39 31.20
C ALA A 209 -15.12 -32.62 30.87
N ALA A 210 -13.99 -33.02 31.45
CA ALA A 210 -12.68 -32.42 31.17
C ALA A 210 -12.21 -32.70 29.73
N ALA A 211 -12.40 -33.92 29.23
CA ALA A 211 -12.09 -34.28 27.84
C ALA A 211 -12.95 -33.49 26.84
N LYS A 212 -14.25 -33.34 27.13
CA LYS A 212 -15.19 -32.57 26.32
C LYS A 212 -14.78 -31.09 26.25
N ALA A 213 -14.44 -30.48 27.38
CA ALA A 213 -13.99 -29.09 27.43
C ALA A 213 -12.65 -28.88 26.70
N ARG A 214 -11.72 -29.84 26.76
CA ARG A 214 -10.46 -29.79 25.99
C ARG A 214 -10.71 -29.86 24.48
N TYR A 215 -11.58 -30.79 24.05
CA TYR A 215 -11.96 -30.94 22.65
C TYR A 215 -12.69 -29.71 22.10
N GLU A 216 -13.67 -29.17 22.84
CA GLU A 216 -14.41 -27.96 22.44
C GLU A 216 -13.49 -26.73 22.35
N ARG A 217 -12.56 -26.55 23.30
CA ARG A 217 -11.53 -25.50 23.19
C ARG A 217 -10.64 -25.68 21.96
N LYS A 218 -10.27 -26.91 21.63
CA LYS A 218 -9.46 -27.21 20.44
C LYS A 218 -10.23 -26.92 19.15
N LEU A 219 -11.51 -27.28 19.06
CA LEU A 219 -12.38 -26.92 17.95
C LEU A 219 -12.50 -25.40 17.78
N SER A 220 -12.71 -24.67 18.89
CA SER A 220 -12.70 -23.20 18.87
C SER A 220 -11.37 -22.62 18.39
N GLN A 221 -10.23 -23.16 18.84
CA GLN A 221 -8.89 -22.74 18.40
C GLN A 221 -8.61 -23.04 16.93
N LEU A 222 -9.15 -24.14 16.40
CA LEU A 222 -9.06 -24.51 14.99
C LEU A 222 -10.03 -23.69 14.09
N GLY A 223 -10.82 -22.78 14.67
CA GLY A 223 -11.84 -22.02 13.95
C GLY A 223 -13.02 -22.90 13.48
N VAL A 224 -13.13 -24.13 13.97
CA VAL A 224 -14.23 -25.04 13.67
C VAL A 224 -15.34 -24.75 14.68
N GLY A 225 -16.06 -23.65 14.46
CA GLY A 225 -17.24 -23.32 15.25
C GLY A 225 -18.25 -24.46 15.20
N SER A 226 -18.83 -24.82 16.36
CA SER A 226 -19.74 -25.97 16.51
C SER A 226 -21.00 -25.91 15.63
N ARG A 227 -21.28 -24.83 14.88
CA ARG A 227 -22.49 -24.73 14.04
C ARG A 227 -22.54 -23.62 12.98
N THR A 228 -21.44 -23.24 12.34
CA THR A 228 -21.47 -22.42 11.11
C THR A 228 -20.69 -23.11 10.01
N ARG A 229 -21.44 -23.91 9.24
CA ARG A 229 -20.96 -24.67 8.09
C ARG A 229 -20.07 -23.80 7.20
N LEU A 230 -18.81 -24.17 7.04
CA LEU A 230 -17.98 -23.82 5.88
C LEU A 230 -18.80 -24.02 4.58
N GLU A 231 -19.59 -25.10 4.49
CA GLU A 231 -20.54 -25.35 3.37
C GLU A 231 -21.61 -24.25 3.18
N SER A 232 -21.99 -23.50 4.22
CA SER A 232 -22.99 -22.42 4.14
C SER A 232 -22.38 -21.14 3.58
N LEU A 233 -21.11 -20.87 3.90
CA LEU A 233 -20.31 -19.79 3.32
C LEU A 233 -19.96 -20.11 1.86
N THR A 234 -19.58 -21.35 1.54
CA THR A 234 -19.42 -21.85 0.16
C THR A 234 -20.73 -21.94 -0.61
N LYS A 235 -21.89 -21.71 0.01
CA LYS A 235 -23.20 -21.60 -0.69
C LYS A 235 -23.71 -20.16 -0.74
N SER A 236 -23.03 -19.22 -0.09
CA SER A 236 -23.42 -17.81 -0.07
C SER A 236 -23.11 -17.16 -1.42
N LYS A 237 -24.17 -16.93 -2.21
CA LYS A 237 -24.08 -16.21 -3.49
C LYS A 237 -23.46 -14.82 -3.34
N ILE A 238 -23.64 -14.16 -2.18
CA ILE A 238 -23.09 -12.84 -1.89
C ILE A 238 -21.56 -12.92 -1.73
N LEU A 239 -21.07 -13.86 -0.93
CA LEU A 239 -19.64 -14.04 -0.68
C LEU A 239 -18.89 -14.46 -1.95
N HIS A 240 -19.44 -15.39 -2.73
CA HIS A 240 -18.88 -15.76 -4.03
C HIS A 240 -18.80 -14.60 -5.01
N ARG A 241 -19.82 -13.74 -5.05
CA ARG A 241 -19.82 -12.58 -5.96
C ARG A 241 -18.81 -11.54 -5.53
N ARG A 242 -18.67 -11.31 -4.22
CA ARG A 242 -17.62 -10.47 -3.66
C ARG A 242 -16.24 -11.02 -4.00
N ALA A 243 -15.94 -12.29 -3.70
CA ALA A 243 -14.66 -12.92 -4.00
C ALA A 243 -14.29 -12.83 -5.50
N ASN A 244 -15.24 -13.08 -6.40
CA ASN A 244 -15.03 -12.91 -7.84
C ASN A 244 -14.72 -11.46 -8.24
N ALA A 245 -15.42 -10.49 -7.64
CA ALA A 245 -15.14 -9.07 -7.87
C ALA A 245 -13.73 -8.68 -7.37
N LEU A 246 -13.29 -9.19 -6.21
CA LEU A 246 -11.93 -8.98 -5.69
C LEU A 246 -10.86 -9.53 -6.65
N VAL A 247 -11.07 -10.72 -7.21
CA VAL A 247 -10.14 -11.31 -8.20
C VAL A 247 -10.07 -10.45 -9.46
N LEU A 248 -11.21 -9.93 -9.93
CA LEU A 248 -11.24 -9.00 -11.06
C LEU A 248 -10.50 -7.70 -10.74
N LEU A 249 -10.69 -7.14 -9.54
CA LEU A 249 -9.99 -5.93 -9.11
C LEU A 249 -8.48 -6.13 -9.08
N ARG A 250 -8.00 -7.24 -8.50
CA ARG A 250 -6.56 -7.58 -8.50
C ARG A 250 -5.99 -7.66 -9.92
N ARG A 251 -6.74 -8.23 -10.87
CA ARG A 251 -6.32 -8.26 -12.28
C ARG A 251 -6.28 -6.87 -12.90
N VAL A 252 -7.22 -5.98 -12.55
CA VAL A 252 -7.19 -4.58 -12.99
C VAL A 252 -5.97 -3.86 -12.42
N GLN A 253 -5.76 -3.93 -11.10
CA GLN A 253 -4.62 -3.34 -10.40
C GLN A 253 -3.28 -3.72 -11.05
N VAL A 254 -3.04 -5.02 -11.25
CA VAL A 254 -1.84 -5.53 -11.93
C VAL A 254 -1.74 -5.01 -13.36
N GLY A 255 -2.86 -4.95 -14.08
CA GLY A 255 -2.91 -4.41 -15.44
C GLY A 255 -2.56 -2.92 -15.51
N ILE A 256 -3.02 -2.13 -14.55
CA ILE A 256 -2.70 -0.70 -14.42
C ILE A 256 -1.20 -0.49 -14.17
N ILE A 257 -0.64 -1.23 -13.21
CA ILE A 257 0.79 -1.16 -12.89
C ILE A 257 1.63 -1.55 -14.10
N LYS A 258 1.31 -2.68 -14.75
CA LYS A 258 2.03 -3.15 -15.94
C LYS A 258 2.00 -2.13 -17.08
N ARG A 259 0.85 -1.52 -17.36
CA ARG A 259 0.75 -0.49 -18.41
C ARG A 259 1.60 0.73 -18.08
N LYS A 260 1.56 1.22 -16.83
CA LYS A 260 2.41 2.36 -16.41
C LYS A 260 3.90 2.06 -16.61
N MET A 261 4.35 0.89 -16.14
CA MET A 261 5.74 0.43 -16.33
C MET A 261 6.12 0.25 -17.80
N GLU A 262 5.18 -0.15 -18.66
CA GLU A 262 5.41 -0.25 -20.10
C GLU A 262 5.51 1.13 -20.77
N VAL A 263 4.62 2.07 -20.43
CA VAL A 263 4.69 3.46 -20.90
C VAL A 263 6.02 4.09 -20.49
N GLU A 264 6.44 3.88 -19.25
CA GLU A 264 7.73 4.37 -18.77
C GLU A 264 8.90 3.75 -19.53
N ARG A 265 8.87 2.44 -19.84
CA ARG A 265 9.88 1.82 -20.73
C ARG A 265 9.91 2.46 -22.11
N VAL A 266 8.76 2.86 -22.67
CA VAL A 266 8.69 3.60 -23.95
C VAL A 266 9.28 5.01 -23.81
N VAL A 267 9.02 5.69 -22.70
CA VAL A 267 9.61 7.02 -22.41
C VAL A 267 11.13 6.89 -22.24
N ARG A 268 11.62 5.92 -21.46
CA ARG A 268 13.06 5.61 -21.31
C ARG A 268 13.69 5.14 -22.62
N SER A 269 12.93 4.52 -23.53
CA SER A 269 13.38 4.16 -24.88
C SER A 269 13.31 5.31 -25.89
N HIS A 270 13.39 6.59 -25.46
CA HIS A 270 13.66 7.74 -26.33
C HIS A 270 15.06 7.69 -26.97
N ARG A 271 15.39 6.58 -27.63
CA ARG A 271 16.50 6.48 -28.57
C ARG A 271 16.00 6.99 -29.91
N ASN A 272 16.50 8.14 -30.33
CA ASN A 272 16.27 8.67 -31.68
C ASN A 272 17.04 7.82 -32.70
N LYS A 273 16.43 6.79 -33.26
CA LYS A 273 16.84 6.16 -34.53
C LYS A 273 15.63 5.67 -35.34
N HIS A 274 15.65 5.92 -36.65
CA HIS A 274 14.62 5.53 -37.63
C HIS A 274 14.25 4.03 -37.64
N GLY A 275 15.07 3.14 -37.07
CA GLY A 275 14.76 1.70 -36.95
C GLY A 275 13.83 1.30 -35.79
N GLU A 276 13.60 2.17 -34.81
CA GLU A 276 12.77 1.87 -33.64
C GLU A 276 11.30 2.29 -33.79
N ASN A 277 10.89 2.86 -34.93
CA ASN A 277 9.47 3.18 -35.18
C ASN A 277 8.60 1.92 -35.18
N GLN A 278 9.11 0.79 -35.69
CA GLN A 278 8.45 -0.53 -35.63
C GLN A 278 8.32 -1.02 -34.17
N LEU A 279 9.37 -0.91 -33.36
CA LEU A 279 9.35 -1.30 -31.95
C LEU A 279 8.44 -0.39 -31.12
N ARG A 280 8.46 0.92 -31.35
CA ARG A 280 7.54 1.90 -30.74
C ARG A 280 6.10 1.62 -31.14
N LYS A 281 5.82 1.37 -32.42
CA LYS A 281 4.50 0.93 -32.88
C LYS A 281 4.10 -0.37 -32.19
N HIS A 282 4.97 -1.37 -32.12
CA HIS A 282 4.68 -2.65 -31.50
C HIS A 282 4.45 -2.54 -29.97
N ILE A 283 5.25 -1.76 -29.24
CA ILE A 283 5.05 -1.53 -27.81
C ILE A 283 3.80 -0.68 -27.57
N LYS A 284 3.56 0.36 -28.37
CA LYS A 284 2.35 1.20 -28.31
C LYS A 284 1.09 0.38 -28.60
N THR A 285 1.07 -0.39 -29.70
CA THR A 285 -0.02 -1.31 -30.04
C THR A 285 -0.18 -2.40 -28.99
N GLY A 286 0.91 -2.89 -28.40
CA GLY A 286 0.88 -3.83 -27.27
C GLY A 286 0.23 -3.20 -26.02
N ALA A 287 0.60 -1.97 -25.69
CA ALA A 287 0.03 -1.21 -24.59
C ALA A 287 -1.44 -0.86 -24.83
N GLU A 288 -1.83 -0.48 -26.05
CA GLU A 288 -3.22 -0.21 -26.45
C GLU A 288 -4.10 -1.46 -26.39
N ARG A 289 -3.60 -2.62 -26.86
CA ARG A 289 -4.29 -3.92 -26.74
C ARG A 289 -4.48 -4.31 -25.27
N ARG A 290 -3.45 -4.14 -24.44
CA ARG A 290 -3.54 -4.39 -22.99
C ARG A 290 -4.46 -3.39 -22.30
N GLU A 291 -4.51 -2.13 -22.73
CA GLU A 291 -5.48 -1.13 -22.27
C GLU A 291 -6.92 -1.55 -22.59
N GLY A 292 -7.20 -2.05 -23.79
CA GLY A 292 -8.50 -2.63 -24.13
C GLY A 292 -8.86 -3.81 -23.21
N THR A 293 -7.88 -4.66 -22.91
CA THR A 293 -8.05 -5.80 -21.99
C THR A 293 -8.39 -5.32 -20.58
N VAL A 294 -7.64 -4.36 -20.05
CA VAL A 294 -7.88 -3.79 -18.71
C VAL A 294 -9.22 -3.08 -18.64
N LYS A 295 -9.59 -2.26 -19.64
CA LYS A 295 -10.93 -1.63 -19.73
C LYS A 295 -12.07 -2.66 -19.75
N THR A 296 -11.85 -3.80 -20.40
CA THR A 296 -12.81 -4.92 -20.41
C THR A 296 -12.95 -5.55 -19.02
N ILE A 297 -11.83 -5.75 -18.32
CA ILE A 297 -11.83 -6.29 -16.95
C ILE A 297 -12.49 -5.28 -15.99
N ILE A 298 -12.22 -3.98 -16.13
CA ILE A 298 -12.88 -2.90 -15.36
C ILE A 298 -14.39 -2.92 -15.55
N SER A 299 -14.85 -3.06 -16.80
CA SER A 299 -16.29 -3.15 -17.09
C SER A 299 -16.93 -4.37 -16.42
N LYS A 300 -16.22 -5.51 -16.41
CA LYS A 300 -16.66 -6.73 -15.69
C LYS A 300 -16.67 -6.53 -14.17
N TYR A 301 -15.65 -5.89 -13.62
CA TYR A 301 -15.54 -5.55 -12.20
C TYR A 301 -16.68 -4.62 -11.75
N ASN A 302 -16.92 -3.51 -12.46
CA ASN A 302 -17.99 -2.57 -12.15
C ASN A 302 -19.37 -3.23 -12.24
N ARG A 303 -19.57 -4.16 -13.20
CA ARG A 303 -20.79 -4.96 -13.27
C ARG A 303 -20.95 -5.84 -12.03
N ALA A 304 -19.88 -6.52 -11.60
CA ALA A 304 -19.89 -7.34 -10.40
C ALA A 304 -20.17 -6.50 -9.14
N CYS A 305 -19.66 -5.28 -9.04
CA CYS A 305 -19.97 -4.33 -7.96
C CYS A 305 -21.46 -3.98 -7.91
N ARG A 306 -22.08 -3.66 -9.05
CA ARG A 306 -23.53 -3.37 -9.12
C ARG A 306 -24.38 -4.57 -8.72
N GLU A 307 -24.00 -5.77 -9.18
CA GLU A 307 -24.70 -7.00 -8.81
C GLU A 307 -24.57 -7.31 -7.32
N LEU A 308 -23.37 -7.16 -6.76
CA LEU A 308 -23.11 -7.32 -5.33
C LEU A 308 -23.96 -6.35 -4.51
N SER A 309 -23.99 -5.06 -4.88
CA SER A 309 -24.81 -4.05 -4.22
C SER A 309 -26.31 -4.38 -4.25
N LYS A 310 -26.81 -4.94 -5.37
CA LYS A 310 -28.21 -5.43 -5.44
C LYS A 310 -28.47 -6.57 -4.47
N LEU A 311 -27.55 -7.52 -4.34
CA LEU A 311 -27.70 -8.65 -3.41
C LEU A 311 -27.62 -8.20 -1.95
N ILE A 312 -26.72 -7.27 -1.62
CA ILE A 312 -26.61 -6.69 -0.28
C ILE A 312 -27.90 -5.97 0.10
N ARG A 313 -28.46 -5.14 -0.81
CA ARG A 313 -29.74 -4.45 -0.57
C ARG A 313 -30.89 -5.43 -0.29
N ARG A 314 -30.97 -6.52 -1.07
CA ARG A 314 -31.96 -7.60 -0.88
C ARG A 314 -31.80 -8.33 0.45
N GLU A 315 -30.56 -8.59 0.88
CA GLU A 315 -30.31 -9.23 2.16
C GLU A 315 -30.65 -8.30 3.33
N LYS A 316 -30.34 -6.99 3.21
CA LYS A 316 -30.74 -5.97 4.17
C LYS A 316 -32.26 -5.84 4.30
N THR A 317 -33.02 -5.84 3.20
CA THR A 317 -34.49 -5.82 3.29
C THR A 317 -35.07 -7.10 3.87
N ARG A 318 -34.42 -8.25 3.70
CA ARG A 318 -34.90 -9.54 4.24
C ARG A 318 -34.60 -9.72 5.73
N LYS A 319 -33.40 -9.36 6.18
CA LYS A 319 -32.90 -9.65 7.54
C LYS A 319 -32.63 -8.41 8.39
N GLY A 320 -32.90 -7.20 7.87
CA GLY A 320 -32.53 -5.93 8.49
C GLY A 320 -31.03 -5.59 8.43
N HIS A 321 -30.16 -6.59 8.26
CA HIS A 321 -28.71 -6.44 8.29
C HIS A 321 -28.02 -7.30 7.22
N CYS A 322 -26.85 -6.85 6.74
CA CYS A 322 -25.95 -7.63 5.88
C CYS A 322 -24.49 -7.33 6.26
N PRO A 323 -23.70 -8.34 6.66
CA PRO A 323 -22.31 -8.14 7.08
C PRO A 323 -21.36 -7.89 5.89
N VAL A 324 -21.80 -8.21 4.67
CA VAL A 324 -20.98 -8.05 3.47
C VAL A 324 -21.05 -6.62 2.96
N ARG A 325 -19.89 -5.97 2.89
CA ARG A 325 -19.75 -4.60 2.38
C ARG A 325 -19.84 -4.54 0.85
N PRO A 326 -20.42 -3.46 0.29
CA PRO A 326 -20.36 -3.21 -1.15
C PRO A 326 -18.91 -2.93 -1.58
N LEU A 327 -18.66 -3.09 -2.88
CA LEU A 327 -17.40 -2.69 -3.52
C LEU A 327 -17.63 -1.43 -4.34
N ALA A 328 -16.64 -0.54 -4.34
CA ALA A 328 -16.70 0.71 -5.11
C ALA A 328 -16.37 0.45 -6.58
N GLU A 329 -17.15 1.07 -7.48
CA GLU A 329 -16.84 1.03 -8.91
C GLU A 329 -15.57 1.83 -9.22
N LEU A 330 -14.81 1.35 -10.21
CA LEU A 330 -13.69 2.08 -10.79
C LEU A 330 -14.20 3.12 -11.81
N PRO A 331 -13.55 4.29 -11.92
CA PRO A 331 -13.92 5.26 -12.94
C PRO A 331 -13.69 4.69 -14.34
N LYS A 332 -14.49 5.12 -15.33
CA LYS A 332 -14.37 4.65 -16.72
C LYS A 332 -13.30 5.42 -17.51
N THR A 333 -12.98 6.63 -17.05
CA THR A 333 -11.95 7.54 -17.58
C THR A 333 -10.97 7.85 -16.45
N GLY A 334 -9.71 8.21 -16.76
CA GLY A 334 -8.72 8.52 -15.72
C GLY A 334 -8.25 7.33 -14.86
N VAL A 335 -8.58 6.09 -15.25
CA VAL A 335 -8.11 4.84 -14.61
C VAL A 335 -6.58 4.78 -14.49
N TRP A 336 -5.91 5.44 -15.41
CA TRP A 336 -4.46 5.47 -15.47
C TRP A 336 -3.86 6.52 -14.54
N ASP A 337 -4.67 7.43 -14.02
CA ASP A 337 -4.25 8.52 -13.14
C ASP A 337 -4.69 8.26 -11.68
N LEU A 338 -5.12 7.02 -11.38
CA LEU A 338 -5.52 6.63 -10.03
C LEU A 338 -4.33 6.77 -9.06
N ASP A 339 -4.56 7.57 -8.02
CA ASP A 339 -3.64 7.77 -6.90
C ASP A 339 -3.59 6.55 -5.97
N ILE A 340 -2.59 6.49 -5.09
CA ILE A 340 -2.40 5.45 -4.06
C ILE A 340 -3.57 5.37 -3.09
N ASP A 341 -4.24 6.49 -2.93
CA ASP A 341 -5.37 6.63 -2.03
C ASP A 341 -6.71 6.31 -2.72
N ASN A 342 -6.69 5.90 -4.00
CA ASN A 342 -7.89 5.42 -4.64
C ASN A 342 -8.38 4.14 -3.93
N ALA A 343 -9.67 4.12 -3.60
CA ALA A 343 -10.32 3.01 -2.92
C ALA A 343 -10.13 1.66 -3.65
N CYS A 344 -9.79 1.68 -4.94
CA CYS A 344 -9.43 0.47 -5.68
C CYS A 344 -8.22 -0.28 -5.13
N TRP A 345 -7.36 0.34 -4.31
CA TRP A 345 -6.19 -0.28 -3.70
C TRP A 345 -6.46 -0.84 -2.29
N ASP A 346 -7.64 -0.59 -1.73
CA ASP A 346 -7.99 -0.98 -0.35
C ASP A 346 -8.24 -2.50 -0.17
N ASP A 347 -8.28 -3.28 -1.26
CA ASP A 347 -8.96 -4.59 -1.30
C ASP A 347 -8.10 -5.81 -0.93
N LEU A 348 -7.15 -5.62 -0.02
CA LEU A 348 -6.27 -6.70 0.47
C LEU A 348 -6.55 -7.22 1.88
N ARG A 349 -7.62 -6.81 2.58
CA ARG A 349 -7.76 -7.17 4.00
C ARG A 349 -9.14 -7.66 4.40
N PHE A 350 -9.59 -8.77 3.81
CA PHE A 350 -10.59 -9.61 4.46
C PHE A 350 -10.43 -11.08 4.09
N ASP A 351 -9.87 -11.85 5.03
CA ASP A 351 -10.09 -13.28 5.21
C ASP A 351 -10.83 -13.43 6.55
N GLY A 352 -11.99 -14.10 6.57
CA GLY A 352 -12.55 -14.66 7.81
C GLY A 352 -13.49 -13.81 8.66
N GLU A 353 -14.21 -14.49 9.54
CA GLU A 353 -15.55 -14.19 10.10
C GLU A 353 -15.63 -13.11 11.22
N ASP A 354 -14.61 -12.28 11.41
CA ASP A 354 -14.55 -11.31 12.53
C ASP A 354 -14.85 -9.88 12.09
N ALA A 355 -15.97 -9.69 11.37
CA ALA A 355 -16.38 -8.36 10.92
C ALA A 355 -16.75 -7.39 12.06
N ASP A 356 -17.14 -7.95 13.22
CA ASP A 356 -17.54 -7.18 14.40
C ASP A 356 -16.35 -6.77 15.30
N GLU A 357 -15.16 -7.38 15.12
CA GLU A 357 -13.92 -7.05 15.86
C GLU A 357 -12.90 -6.24 15.02
N ALA A 358 -13.25 -5.88 13.78
CA ALA A 358 -12.34 -5.15 12.89
C ALA A 358 -11.99 -3.74 13.43
N PRO A 359 -10.71 -3.33 13.45
CA PRO A 359 -10.32 -2.00 13.94
C PRO A 359 -10.98 -0.83 13.18
N PRO A 360 -11.20 0.34 13.82
CA PRO A 360 -11.85 1.48 13.19
C PRO A 360 -11.18 1.96 11.90
N TRP A 361 -9.84 2.03 11.84
CA TRP A 361 -9.09 2.34 10.61
C TRP A 361 -9.37 1.40 9.43
N MET A 362 -9.88 0.21 9.68
CA MET A 362 -10.28 -0.73 8.63
C MET A 362 -11.73 -0.53 8.22
N ARG A 363 -12.59 -0.29 9.22
CA ARG A 363 -14.02 -0.46 9.10
C ARG A 363 -14.76 0.85 8.79
N ASP A 364 -14.21 1.99 9.20
CA ASP A 364 -14.85 3.29 9.12
C ASP A 364 -14.29 4.09 7.93
N ASP A 365 -15.19 4.51 7.05
CA ASP A 365 -14.84 5.27 5.84
C ASP A 365 -14.33 6.67 6.19
N ASN A 366 -14.86 7.28 7.26
CA ASN A 366 -14.42 8.60 7.72
C ASN A 366 -13.05 8.52 8.37
N VAL A 367 -12.75 7.45 9.14
CA VAL A 367 -11.41 7.23 9.69
C VAL A 367 -10.39 7.04 8.56
N ARG A 368 -10.70 6.23 7.54
CA ARG A 368 -9.79 6.05 6.39
C ARG A 368 -9.57 7.33 5.61
N LYS A 369 -10.63 8.12 5.40
CA LYS A 369 -10.55 9.43 4.75
C LYS A 369 -9.69 10.38 5.57
N ALA A 370 -9.93 10.48 6.87
CA ALA A 370 -9.20 11.35 7.78
C ALA A 370 -7.71 10.97 7.86
N ILE A 371 -7.36 9.68 7.92
CA ILE A 371 -5.95 9.22 7.87
C ILE A 371 -5.26 9.71 6.59
N ARG A 372 -5.89 9.55 5.43
CA ARG A 372 -5.32 9.99 4.15
C ARG A 372 -5.12 11.50 4.12
N ALA A 373 -6.12 12.24 4.58
CA ALA A 373 -6.08 13.69 4.64
C ALA A 373 -4.97 14.19 5.58
N GLN A 374 -4.86 13.59 6.77
CA GLN A 374 -3.82 13.93 7.74
C GLN A 374 -2.42 13.67 7.20
N LEU A 375 -2.20 12.52 6.55
CA LEU A 375 -0.91 12.20 5.92
C LEU A 375 -0.58 13.18 4.80
N LEU A 376 -1.58 13.59 4.00
CA LEU A 376 -1.39 14.60 2.96
C LEU A 376 -1.05 15.97 3.54
N LEU A 377 -1.69 16.39 4.64
CA LEU A 377 -1.35 17.63 5.35
C LEU A 377 0.07 17.60 5.90
N ASP A 378 0.48 16.50 6.53
CA ASP A 378 1.86 16.35 7.03
C ASP A 378 2.88 16.51 5.88
N ARG A 379 2.61 15.93 4.71
CA ARG A 379 3.45 16.12 3.50
C ARG A 379 3.38 17.53 2.92
N CYS A 380 2.25 18.21 3.04
CA CYS A 380 2.13 19.62 2.66
C CYS A 380 3.00 20.49 3.56
N SER A 381 2.98 20.29 4.89
CA SER A 381 3.83 21.01 5.84
C SER A 381 5.32 20.81 5.55
N GLU A 382 5.73 19.59 5.21
CA GLU A 382 7.10 19.31 4.77
C GLU A 382 7.47 20.02 3.47
N GLU A 383 6.60 20.00 2.46
CA GLU A 383 6.86 20.69 1.19
C GLU A 383 6.91 22.21 1.39
N ASP A 384 6.07 22.77 2.26
CA ASP A 384 6.08 24.19 2.59
C ASP A 384 7.41 24.63 3.20
N ALA A 385 7.89 23.91 4.21
CA ALA A 385 9.20 24.15 4.82
C ALA A 385 10.34 24.06 3.78
N ARG A 386 10.26 23.09 2.85
CA ARG A 386 11.24 22.97 1.75
C ARG A 386 11.15 24.13 0.78
N LEU A 387 9.96 24.54 0.36
CA LEU A 387 9.78 25.67 -0.55
C LEU A 387 10.24 26.98 0.09
N GLN A 388 10.00 27.15 1.39
CA GLN A 388 10.48 28.30 2.14
C GLN A 388 12.02 28.34 2.16
N HIS A 389 12.66 27.21 2.46
CA HIS A 389 14.12 27.10 2.40
C HIS A 389 14.67 27.42 0.99
N GLU A 390 14.06 26.89 -0.07
CA GLU A 390 14.49 27.18 -1.44
C GLU A 390 14.26 28.65 -1.84
N ARG A 391 13.20 29.30 -1.33
CA ARG A 391 12.98 30.74 -1.52
C ARG A 391 14.08 31.55 -0.86
N GLU A 392 14.42 31.24 0.39
CA GLU A 392 15.51 31.89 1.13
C GLU A 392 16.83 31.73 0.39
N ASN A 393 17.14 30.52 -0.10
CA ASN A 393 18.35 30.26 -0.87
C ASN A 393 18.43 31.11 -2.14
N ILE A 394 17.34 31.22 -2.91
CA ILE A 394 17.32 32.03 -4.14
C ILE A 394 17.42 33.52 -3.82
N THR A 395 16.73 34.00 -2.79
CA THR A 395 16.83 35.40 -2.36
C THR A 395 18.25 35.73 -1.92
N GLN A 396 18.86 34.89 -1.08
CA GLN A 396 20.24 35.07 -0.63
C GLN A 396 21.22 35.07 -1.81
N TRP A 397 21.08 34.12 -2.72
CA TRP A 397 21.89 34.07 -3.94
C TRP A 397 21.74 35.36 -4.77
N LEU A 398 20.50 35.83 -4.98
CA LEU A 398 20.25 37.06 -5.73
C LEU A 398 20.88 38.29 -5.06
N GLU A 399 20.79 38.40 -3.73
CA GLU A 399 21.42 39.48 -2.98
C GLU A 399 22.95 39.45 -3.09
N ASP A 400 23.55 38.26 -3.00
CA ASP A 400 24.99 38.08 -3.13
C ASP A 400 25.48 38.47 -4.55
N GLU A 401 24.77 38.01 -5.58
CA GLU A 401 25.04 38.39 -6.99
C GLU A 401 24.87 39.90 -7.20
N TRP A 402 23.81 40.50 -6.65
CA TRP A 402 23.58 41.94 -6.74
C TRP A 402 24.69 42.75 -6.05
N ARG A 403 25.13 42.33 -4.86
CA ARG A 403 26.25 42.93 -4.14
C ARG A 403 27.55 42.80 -4.94
N ALA A 404 27.82 41.63 -5.51
CA ALA A 404 29.00 41.39 -6.34
C ALA A 404 29.00 42.28 -7.59
N LEU A 405 27.89 42.33 -8.33
CA LEU A 405 27.71 43.18 -9.51
C LEU A 405 27.88 44.66 -9.17
N THR A 406 27.24 45.13 -8.10
CA THR A 406 27.34 46.52 -7.65
C THR A 406 28.78 46.86 -7.26
N SER A 407 29.49 45.96 -6.57
CA SER A 407 30.90 46.17 -6.23
C SER A 407 31.79 46.18 -7.47
N ALA A 408 31.56 45.29 -8.44
CA ALA A 408 32.33 45.24 -9.68
C ALA A 408 32.11 46.50 -10.51
N LEU A 409 30.87 46.98 -10.59
CA LEU A 409 30.51 48.20 -11.31
C LEU A 409 31.13 49.44 -10.63
N LYS A 410 31.10 49.53 -9.30
CA LYS A 410 31.82 50.57 -8.54
C LYS A 410 33.34 50.53 -8.76
N LYS A 411 33.96 49.35 -8.84
CA LYS A 411 35.40 49.20 -9.14
C LYS A 411 35.73 49.52 -10.60
N GLY A 412 34.87 49.13 -11.55
CA GLY A 412 35.05 49.45 -12.96
C GLY A 412 34.87 50.94 -13.27
N ILE A 413 34.03 51.63 -12.50
CA ILE A 413 33.91 53.10 -12.53
C ILE A 413 35.04 53.75 -11.70
N GLY A 414 35.49 53.07 -10.64
CA GLY A 414 36.57 53.51 -9.75
C GLY A 414 37.96 53.03 -10.18
N PHE A 415 38.55 53.76 -11.13
CA PHE A 415 39.99 53.95 -11.44
C PHE A 415 40.72 53.01 -12.45
N PRO A 416 41.80 53.48 -13.13
CA PRO A 416 42.61 54.66 -12.80
C PRO A 416 42.85 55.71 -13.90
N GLY A 417 42.95 56.97 -13.46
CA GLY A 417 43.74 58.00 -14.16
C GLY A 417 45.23 57.87 -13.86
#